data_AF-A0A5S9PRQ1-F1
#
_entry.id   AF-A0A5S9PRQ1-F1
#
_cell.length_a   1.000
_cell.length_b   1.000
_cell.length_c   1.000
_cell.angle_alpha   90.00
_cell.angle_beta   90.00
_cell.angle_gamma   90.00
#
_symmetry.space_group_name_H-M   'P 1'
#
loop_
_entity.id
_entity.type
_entity.pdbx_description
1 polymer ?
#
loop_
_entity_poly.entity_id
_entity_poly.type
_entity_poly.pdbx_seq_one_letter_code
_entity_poly.pdbx_strand_id
1 'polypeptide(L)' 'MTTHPEPPVALVKTWITLFTSDQDQEVKDRASEMLLKAFGDMKAVAAFVEKHKIQLR' A
#
# COMPACT_ATOMS: atom_id res chain seq x y z
N MET A 1 7.34 17.39 16.66
CA MET A 1 7.37 16.08 15.96
C MET A 1 5.97 15.85 15.41
N THR A 2 5.75 16.02 14.10
CA THR A 2 4.43 15.76 13.51
C THR A 2 4.25 14.25 13.36
N THR A 3 3.61 13.62 14.34
CA THR A 3 3.21 12.21 14.27
C THR A 3 2.14 12.09 13.18
N HIS A 4 2.55 11.83 11.94
CA HIS A 4 1.60 11.43 10.91
C HIS A 4 1.07 10.05 11.33
N PRO A 5 -0.24 9.90 11.57
CA PRO A 5 -0.80 8.60 11.90
C PRO A 5 -0.53 7.64 10.75
N GLU A 6 -0.14 6.41 11.07
CA GLU A 6 0.07 5.36 10.08
C GLU A 6 -1.19 5.21 9.20
N PRO A 7 -1.05 4.96 7.89
CA PRO A 7 -2.21 4.76 7.02
C PRO A 7 -3.03 3.54 7.49
N PRO A 8 -4.37 3.58 7.36
CA PRO A 8 -5.21 2.46 7.78
C PRO A 8 -4.86 1.14 7.08
N VAL A 9 -4.70 0.06 7.84
CA VAL A 9 -4.33 -1.28 7.31
C VAL A 9 -5.25 -1.73 6.18
N ALA A 10 -6.57 -1.52 6.32
CA ALA A 10 -7.54 -1.89 5.29
C ALA A 10 -7.28 -1.17 3.96
N LEU A 11 -6.87 0.10 4.02
CA LEU A 11 -6.62 0.92 2.85
C LEU A 11 -5.33 0.48 2.13
N VAL A 12 -4.27 0.22 2.89
CA VAL A 12 -3.01 -0.32 2.37
C VAL A 12 -3.23 -1.68 1.72
N LYS A 13 -4.02 -2.56 2.35
CA LYS A 13 -4.40 -3.85 1.78
C LYS A 13 -5.12 -3.68 0.44
N THR A 14 -6.10 -2.79 0.35
CA THR A 14 -6.82 -2.51 -0.91
C THR A 14 -5.87 -2.07 -2.01
N TRP A 15 -4.95 -1.15 -1.72
CA TRP A 15 -4.00 -0.69 -2.74
C TRP A 15 -3.05 -1.80 -3.19
N ILE A 16 -2.55 -2.65 -2.28
CA ILE A 16 -1.71 -3.78 -2.68
C ILE A 16 -2.51 -4.79 -3.52
N THR A 17 -3.76 -5.08 -3.16
CA THR A 17 -4.63 -5.94 -3.96
C THR A 17 -4.87 -5.37 -5.34
N LEU A 18 -5.15 -4.07 -5.47
CA LEU A 18 -5.31 -3.43 -6.78
C LEU A 18 -4.02 -3.48 -7.60
N PHE A 19 -2.88 -3.17 -6.97
CA PHE A 19 -1.57 -3.18 -7.61
C PHE A 19 -1.17 -4.57 -8.15
N THR A 20 -1.56 -5.64 -7.46
CA THR A 20 -1.22 -7.03 -7.80
C THR A 20 -2.27 -7.77 -8.61
N SER A 21 -3.44 -7.16 -8.82
CA SER A 21 -4.55 -7.75 -9.55
C SER A 21 -4.40 -7.68 -11.08
N ASP A 22 -5.29 -8.38 -11.78
CA ASP A 22 -5.48 -8.34 -13.23
C ASP A 22 -6.30 -7.12 -13.72
N GLN A 23 -6.43 -6.08 -12.90
CA GLN A 23 -7.08 -4.83 -13.30
C GLN A 23 -6.25 -4.08 -14.35
N ASP A 24 -6.91 -3.11 -15.01
CA ASP A 24 -6.27 -2.26 -16.01
C ASP A 24 -5.01 -1.58 -15.47
N GLN A 25 -4.05 -1.32 -16.37
CA GLN A 25 -2.77 -0.71 -16.00
C GLN A 25 -2.95 0.62 -15.25
N GLU A 26 -3.96 1.43 -15.63
CA GLU A 26 -4.29 2.68 -14.94
C GLU A 26 -4.65 2.47 -13.47
N VAL A 27 -5.39 1.40 -13.14
CA VAL A 27 -5.75 1.04 -11.76
C VAL A 27 -4.50 0.66 -10.96
N LYS A 28 -3.60 -0.10 -11.58
CA LYS A 28 -2.35 -0.54 -10.96
C LYS A 28 -1.40 0.64 -10.73
N ASP A 29 -1.29 1.55 -11.69
CA ASP A 29 -0.49 2.76 -11.59
C ASP A 29 -1.02 3.66 -10.46
N ARG A 30 -2.34 3.83 -10.39
CA ARG A 30 -2.96 4.59 -9.31
C ARG A 30 -2.73 3.96 -7.94
N ALA A 31 -2.82 2.64 -7.84
CA ALA A 31 -2.53 1.94 -6.60
C ALA A 31 -1.06 2.10 -6.17
N SER A 32 -0.13 2.04 -7.13
CA SER A 32 1.30 2.30 -6.91
C SER A 32 1.54 3.72 -6.43
N GLU A 33 0.93 4.74 -7.04
CA GLU A 33 1.01 6.13 -6.59
C GLU A 33 0.54 6.31 -5.15
N MET A 34 -0.57 5.68 -4.77
CA MET A 34 -1.10 5.79 -3.41
C MET A 34 -0.15 5.17 -2.38
N LEU A 35 0.45 4.03 -2.71
CA LEU A 35 1.48 3.38 -1.88
C LEU A 35 2.72 4.26 -1.75
N LEU A 36 3.25 4.78 -2.86
CA LEU A 36 4.42 5.65 -2.85
C LEU A 36 4.16 6.98 -2.14
N LYS A 37 2.98 7.56 -2.29
CA LYS A 37 2.60 8.79 -1.58
C LYS A 37 2.50 8.58 -0.07
N ALA A 38 2.04 7.42 0.37
CA ALA A 38 1.89 7.11 1.79
C ALA A 38 3.21 6.70 2.47
N PHE A 39 4.09 6.01 1.73
CA PHE A 39 5.26 5.35 2.32
C PHE A 39 6.61 5.84 1.77
N GLY A 40 6.62 6.59 0.67
CA GLY A 40 7.83 7.07 -0.01
C GLY A 40 8.48 6.02 -0.91
N ASP A 41 8.53 4.76 -0.48
CA ASP A 41 9.07 3.65 -1.26
C ASP A 41 8.38 2.30 -0.96
N MET A 42 8.59 1.33 -1.83
CA MET A 42 8.01 -0.01 -1.69
C MET A 42 8.65 -0.86 -0.58
N LYS A 43 9.85 -0.52 -0.08
CA LYS A 43 10.46 -1.20 1.07
C LYS A 43 9.72 -0.86 2.35
N ALA A 44 9.31 0.40 2.52
CA ALA A 44 8.47 0.86 3.62
C ALA A 44 7.07 0.24 3.56
N VAL A 45 6.51 0.02 2.36
CA VAL A 45 5.27 -0.75 2.18
C VAL A 45 5.46 -2.20 2.66
N ALA A 46 6.54 -2.87 2.26
CA ALA A 46 6.82 -4.25 2.69
C ALA A 46 7.00 -4.35 4.22
N ALA A 47 7.74 -3.43 4.83
CA ALA A 47 7.90 -3.37 6.28
C ALA A 47 6.56 -3.17 7.01
N PHE A 48 5.66 -2.35 6.44
CA PHE A 48 4.31 -2.15 6.96
C PHE A 48 3.47 -3.42 6.88
N VAL A 49 3.52 -4.12 5.74
CA VAL A 49 2.83 -5.40 5.51
C VAL A 49 3.27 -6.46 6.53
N GLU A 50 4.58 -6.58 6.76
CA GLU A 50 5.15 -7.50 7.75
C GLU A 50 4.73 -7.13 9.19
N LYS A 51 4.90 -5.85 9.57
CA LYS A 51 4.54 -5.33 10.90
C LYS A 51 3.07 -5.61 11.25
N HIS A 52 2.17 -5.40 10.28
CA HIS A 52 0.72 -5.53 10.46
C HIS A 52 0.16 -6.89 10.05
N LYS A 53 1.01 -7.84 9.65
CA LYS A 53 0.66 -9.20 9.23
C LYS A 53 -0.45 -9.21 8.16
N ILE A 54 -0.34 -8.31 7.18
CA ILE A 54 -1.34 -8.17 6.13
C ILE A 54 -1.32 -9.41 5.25
N GLN A 55 -2.43 -10.15 5.25
CA GLN A 55 -2.63 -11.32 4.39
C GLN A 55 -3.15 -10.84 3.03
N LEU A 56 -2.30 -10.97 2.02
CA LEU A 56 -2.64 -10.81 0.60
C LEU A 56 -3.20 -12.16 0.13
N ARG A 57 -4.37 -12.15 -0.51
CA ARG A 57 -5.06 -13.34 -1.00
C ARG A 57 -4.85 -13.47 -2.49
#